data_AF-A0A0C1GIA9-F1
#
_entry.id   AF-A0A0C1GIA9-F1
#
_cell.length_a   1.000
_cell.length_b   1.000
_cell.length_c   1.000
_cell.angle_alpha   90.00
_cell.angle_beta   90.00
_cell.angle_gamma   90.00
#
_symmetry.space_group_name_H-M   'P 1'
#
loop_
_entity.id
_entity.type
_entity.pdbx_description
1 polymer ?
#
loop_
_entity_poly.entity_id
_entity_poly.type
_entity_poly.pdbx_seq_one_letter_code
_entity_poly.pdbx_strand_id
1 'polypeptide(L)'
;MWPDYSENEPPGTRFLLYPQSPYLEPNSKPELVEISAPQGTIGPGPSGPRMYAMNPVGKTIPYGAMIEGEDGPEMYLPAWDGYIEPPPEPDEFGNFIHIDPDDPAFEAAHLFGAAHFTMDVWEGYFGHPIPWHFARDFERLELSLLPSLDNAHIGWGFLETGGTREHGDEYRPYSLNFDVVAHEIGHAIIYSVIGLPSEEDATGEYYGFHESAADMVALLASLHFGSVVDELLKNTRGNLYTYNRLSRFAELSQNAQIRIAANDRTLSDFAHGWSSEHALSEPLTGAMFDILVDIYHERLVAHDVIDPEMEDLSDELEGTDEYNEIMQDLFDTHYAADPEGFRVALIEARDLLGSYLADAWEMLDADMLSYFGVERALVVVDQEITGGAFRQIIESNFRMREIGLTRPGPRLTKPDGSSHAASVRTLSPEANEP
;
A
#
# COMPACT_ATOMS: atom_id res chain seq x y z
N MET A 1 -2.87 17.80 -12.42
CA MET A 1 -3.84 18.91 -12.26
C MET A 1 -5.10 18.28 -11.69
N TRP A 2 -5.29 18.41 -10.37
CA TRP A 2 -6.44 17.86 -9.65
C TRP A 2 -7.76 18.36 -10.27
N PRO A 3 -8.87 17.59 -10.22
CA PRO A 3 -10.15 18.08 -10.72
C PRO A 3 -10.50 19.40 -10.03
N ASP A 4 -10.99 20.35 -10.82
CA ASP A 4 -11.62 21.56 -10.32
C ASP A 4 -12.87 21.14 -9.53
N TYR A 5 -12.73 20.99 -8.21
CA TYR A 5 -13.83 20.71 -7.30
C TYR A 5 -14.81 21.88 -7.40
N SER A 6 -15.82 21.73 -8.26
CA SER A 6 -16.89 22.70 -8.35
C SER A 6 -17.51 22.88 -6.97
N GLU A 7 -17.78 24.12 -6.55
CA GLU A 7 -18.42 24.48 -5.27
C GLU A 7 -19.82 23.83 -5.04
N ASN A 8 -20.25 22.88 -5.89
CA ASN A 8 -21.55 22.22 -5.89
C ASN A 8 -21.51 20.72 -5.57
N GLU A 9 -20.34 20.09 -5.38
CA GLU A 9 -20.32 18.69 -4.92
C GLU A 9 -20.62 18.62 -3.42
N PRO A 10 -21.53 17.73 -2.98
CA PRO A 10 -21.79 17.53 -1.56
C PRO A 10 -20.50 17.07 -0.87
N PRO A 11 -20.23 17.53 0.38
CA PRO A 11 -19.04 17.13 1.11
C PRO A 11 -19.00 15.60 1.28
N GLY A 12 -17.78 15.07 1.30
CA GLY A 12 -17.53 13.66 1.55
C GLY A 12 -17.78 13.26 3.00
N THR A 13 -17.91 11.96 3.24
CA THR A 13 -18.10 11.37 4.56
C THR A 13 -16.78 11.41 5.32
N ARG A 14 -16.81 11.83 6.59
CA ARG A 14 -15.60 12.03 7.40
C ARG A 14 -15.36 10.91 8.40
N PHE A 15 -14.10 10.52 8.50
CA PHE A 15 -13.58 9.53 9.43
C PHE A 15 -12.36 10.08 10.18
N LEU A 16 -12.04 9.44 11.30
CA LEU A 16 -10.79 9.63 12.01
C LEU A 16 -9.92 8.39 11.74
N LEU A 17 -8.76 8.57 11.13
CA LEU A 17 -7.86 7.48 10.76
C LEU A 17 -6.49 7.67 11.40
N TYR A 18 -5.98 6.64 12.06
CA TYR A 18 -4.57 6.56 12.40
C TYR A 18 -3.75 6.29 11.13
N PRO A 19 -2.85 7.19 10.71
CA PRO A 19 -1.99 6.97 9.54
C PRO A 19 -0.96 5.86 9.77
N GLN A 20 -0.67 5.56 11.03
CA GLN A 20 0.29 4.58 11.51
C GLN A 20 -0.28 3.91 12.76
N SER A 21 0.15 2.68 13.05
CA SER A 21 -0.31 1.97 14.25
C SER A 21 -0.18 2.84 15.51
N PRO A 22 -1.27 3.05 16.28
CA PRO A 22 -1.24 3.92 17.47
C PRO A 22 -0.38 3.37 18.61
N TYR A 23 0.15 2.15 18.46
CA TYR A 23 1.02 1.48 19.43
C TYR A 23 2.51 1.72 19.16
N LEU A 24 2.86 2.44 18.09
CA LEU A 24 4.25 2.81 17.79
C LEU A 24 4.73 3.94 18.69
N GLU A 25 3.89 4.94 18.94
CA GLU A 25 4.23 6.08 19.79
C GLU A 25 3.17 6.41 20.85
N PRO A 26 3.60 6.82 22.05
CA PRO A 26 2.70 7.37 23.05
C PRO A 26 2.01 8.63 22.52
N ASN A 27 0.67 8.65 22.58
CA ASN A 27 -0.19 9.77 22.15
C ASN A 27 -0.29 9.97 20.63
N SER A 28 -0.08 8.94 19.81
CA SER A 28 -0.51 8.97 18.41
C SER A 28 -1.96 9.43 18.33
N LYS A 29 -2.27 10.31 17.37
CA LYS A 29 -3.61 10.85 17.16
C LYS A 29 -4.09 10.50 15.76
N PRO A 30 -5.38 10.18 15.60
CA PRO A 30 -5.93 10.00 14.27
C PRO A 30 -6.04 11.36 13.56
N GLU A 31 -5.93 11.32 12.25
CA GLU A 31 -6.15 12.45 11.34
C GLU A 31 -7.59 12.42 10.82
N LEU A 32 -8.19 13.59 10.64
CA LEU A 32 -9.49 13.70 9.99
C LEU A 32 -9.31 13.49 8.49
N VAL A 33 -10.01 12.50 7.95
CA VAL A 33 -10.03 12.19 6.52
C VAL A 33 -11.45 12.33 5.99
N GLU A 34 -11.58 12.86 4.77
CA GLU A 34 -12.82 12.92 4.02
C GLU A 34 -12.73 11.96 2.84
N ILE A 35 -13.61 10.95 2.80
CA ILE A 35 -13.70 10.00 1.69
C ILE A 35 -14.68 10.50 0.63
N SER A 36 -14.54 10.02 -0.61
CA SER A 36 -15.33 10.49 -1.76
C SER A 36 -16.84 10.17 -1.65
N ALA A 37 -17.24 9.23 -0.79
CA ALA A 37 -18.64 8.90 -0.58
C ALA A 37 -19.40 10.09 0.04
N PRO A 38 -20.49 10.58 -0.58
CA PRO A 38 -21.21 11.75 -0.07
C PRO A 38 -21.77 11.54 1.34
N GLN A 39 -21.81 12.61 2.14
CA GLN A 39 -22.39 12.57 3.48
C GLN A 39 -23.81 11.99 3.49
N GLY A 40 -24.05 11.08 4.45
CA GLY A 40 -25.32 10.40 4.63
C GLY A 40 -25.57 9.23 3.68
N THR A 41 -24.61 8.87 2.82
CA THR A 41 -24.70 7.67 1.95
C THR A 41 -24.11 6.42 2.59
N ILE A 42 -23.26 6.57 3.61
CA ILE A 42 -22.70 5.47 4.38
C ILE A 42 -23.60 5.20 5.59
N GLY A 43 -24.18 4.00 5.65
CA GLY A 43 -25.07 3.55 6.73
C GLY A 43 -24.33 2.90 7.90
N PRO A 44 -25.05 2.38 8.91
CA PRO A 44 -24.45 1.71 10.06
C PRO A 44 -23.52 0.54 9.71
N GLY A 45 -22.44 0.40 10.49
CA GLY A 45 -21.40 -0.63 10.34
C GLY A 45 -20.63 -0.36 9.06
N PRO A 46 -19.88 0.76 9.01
CA PRO A 46 -20.02 1.76 7.96
C PRO A 46 -20.21 1.06 6.63
N SER A 47 -21.40 1.20 6.07
CA SER A 47 -21.86 0.36 4.97
C SER A 47 -22.16 1.23 3.76
N GLY A 48 -21.34 1.07 2.73
CA GLY A 48 -21.50 1.71 1.44
C GLY A 48 -21.95 0.74 0.34
N PRO A 49 -22.03 1.24 -0.92
CA PRO A 49 -22.41 0.43 -2.06
C PRO A 49 -21.32 -0.57 -2.51
N ARG A 50 -20.06 -0.38 -2.10
CA ARG A 50 -18.92 -1.21 -2.54
C ARG A 50 -18.31 -2.09 -1.45
N MET A 51 -18.45 -1.68 -0.19
CA MET A 51 -17.90 -2.40 0.95
C MET A 51 -18.74 -2.09 2.20
N TYR A 52 -18.62 -2.91 3.22
CA TYR A 52 -19.23 -2.68 4.54
C TYR A 52 -18.35 -3.29 5.62
N ALA A 53 -18.32 -2.68 6.81
CA ALA A 53 -17.61 -3.25 7.94
C ALA A 53 -18.54 -3.86 8.98
N MET A 54 -18.14 -5.00 9.53
CA MET A 54 -18.91 -5.71 10.54
C MET A 54 -18.01 -6.39 11.56
N ASN A 55 -18.54 -6.58 12.76
CA ASN A 55 -17.85 -7.23 13.86
C ASN A 55 -18.67 -8.47 14.27
N PRO A 56 -18.24 -9.68 13.86
CA PRO A 56 -18.99 -10.91 14.06
C PRO A 56 -18.89 -11.42 15.50
N VAL A 57 -20.02 -11.86 16.06
CA VAL A 57 -20.10 -12.49 17.38
C VAL A 57 -19.87 -13.99 17.25
N GLY A 58 -18.80 -14.49 17.87
CA GLY A 58 -18.54 -15.92 17.98
C GLY A 58 -17.96 -16.57 16.73
N LYS A 59 -17.55 -15.79 15.73
CA LYS A 59 -16.73 -16.29 14.61
C LYS A 59 -15.37 -16.71 15.14
N THR A 60 -14.95 -17.94 14.83
CA THR A 60 -13.65 -18.49 15.24
C THR A 60 -12.82 -19.00 14.07
N ILE A 61 -13.42 -19.12 12.89
CA ILE A 61 -12.79 -19.62 11.68
C ILE A 61 -12.57 -18.42 10.76
N PRO A 62 -11.33 -18.18 10.29
CA PRO A 62 -11.07 -17.10 9.36
C PRO A 62 -11.67 -17.41 7.99
N TYR A 63 -12.05 -16.37 7.25
CA TYR A 63 -12.41 -16.56 5.86
C TYR A 63 -11.24 -17.11 5.05
N GLY A 64 -11.56 -17.86 4.00
CA GLY A 64 -10.60 -18.58 3.19
C GLY A 64 -10.09 -19.90 3.79
N ALA A 65 -10.42 -20.23 5.05
CA ALA A 65 -10.11 -21.54 5.60
C ALA A 65 -10.90 -22.66 4.91
N MET A 66 -10.27 -23.83 4.72
CA MET A 66 -10.98 -25.03 4.26
C MET A 66 -11.78 -25.64 5.42
N ILE A 67 -13.09 -25.78 5.24
CA ILE A 67 -14.05 -26.34 6.21
C ILE A 67 -14.74 -27.58 5.62
N GLU A 68 -15.32 -28.43 6.47
CA GLU A 68 -16.14 -29.54 6.01
C GLU A 68 -17.54 -29.04 5.59
N GLY A 69 -17.83 -29.08 4.29
CA GLY A 69 -19.14 -28.79 3.70
C GLY A 69 -19.98 -30.06 3.47
N GLU A 70 -21.21 -29.90 2.96
CA GLU A 70 -22.13 -31.02 2.71
C GLU A 70 -21.61 -31.98 1.62
N ASP A 71 -20.93 -31.45 0.61
CA ASP A 71 -20.42 -32.19 -0.56
C ASP A 71 -18.91 -32.47 -0.51
N GLY A 72 -18.24 -32.09 0.59
CA GLY A 72 -16.79 -32.25 0.78
C GLY A 72 -16.14 -31.01 1.39
N PRO A 73 -14.79 -30.97 1.47
CA PRO A 73 -14.09 -29.77 1.92
C PRO A 73 -14.37 -28.59 0.98
N GLU A 74 -14.81 -27.46 1.53
CA GLU A 74 -15.09 -26.23 0.81
C GLU A 74 -14.38 -25.03 1.47
N MET A 75 -14.20 -23.94 0.73
CA MET A 75 -13.62 -22.72 1.27
C MET A 75 -14.68 -21.92 2.02
N TYR A 76 -14.37 -21.51 3.24
CA TYR A 76 -15.26 -20.65 4.02
C TYR A 76 -15.20 -19.22 3.49
N LEU A 77 -16.26 -18.76 2.81
CA LEU A 77 -16.35 -17.44 2.19
C LEU A 77 -17.47 -16.58 2.82
N PRO A 78 -17.44 -15.25 2.60
CA PRO A 78 -18.53 -14.35 2.98
C PRO A 78 -19.89 -14.72 2.38
N ALA A 79 -20.99 -14.17 2.87
CA ALA A 79 -21.10 -13.26 4.01
C ALA A 79 -21.28 -13.99 5.34
N TRP A 80 -20.90 -13.35 6.46
CA TRP A 80 -21.26 -13.85 7.78
C TRP A 80 -22.78 -13.81 7.97
N ASP A 81 -23.35 -14.94 8.38
CA ASP A 81 -24.80 -15.10 8.60
C ASP A 81 -25.18 -15.17 10.09
N GLY A 82 -24.21 -15.05 10.99
CA GLY A 82 -24.40 -15.08 12.43
C GLY A 82 -24.69 -13.71 13.06
N TYR A 83 -24.69 -13.67 14.39
CA TYR A 83 -24.86 -12.42 15.13
C TYR A 83 -23.66 -11.49 14.91
N ILE A 84 -23.92 -10.19 14.94
CA ILE A 84 -22.89 -9.13 14.90
C ILE A 84 -23.02 -8.25 16.15
N GLU A 85 -21.91 -7.66 16.56
CA GLU A 85 -21.91 -6.60 17.56
C GLU A 85 -22.71 -5.39 17.03
N PRO A 86 -23.22 -4.51 17.92
CA PRO A 86 -23.92 -3.30 17.49
C PRO A 86 -23.07 -2.48 16.50
N PRO A 87 -23.57 -2.23 15.28
CA PRO A 87 -22.78 -1.53 14.27
C PRO A 87 -22.60 -0.05 14.66
N PRO A 88 -21.42 0.56 14.43
CA PRO A 88 -21.26 2.01 14.55
C PRO A 88 -22.25 2.73 13.63
N GLU A 89 -22.98 3.69 14.18
CA GLU A 89 -23.92 4.54 13.43
C GLU A 89 -23.21 5.82 12.97
N PRO A 90 -23.59 6.43 11.84
CA PRO A 90 -23.17 7.79 11.52
C PRO A 90 -23.85 8.83 12.43
N ASP A 91 -23.24 10.02 12.56
CA ASP A 91 -23.86 11.16 13.24
C ASP A 91 -24.99 11.81 12.42
N GLU A 92 -25.59 12.88 12.95
CA GLU A 92 -26.68 13.61 12.28
C GLU A 92 -26.29 14.23 10.92
N PHE A 93 -24.98 14.34 10.64
CA PHE A 93 -24.42 14.82 9.38
C PHE A 93 -23.91 13.68 8.48
N GLY A 94 -24.11 12.42 8.88
CA GLY A 94 -23.65 11.28 8.11
C GLY A 94 -22.18 10.93 8.29
N ASN A 95 -21.49 11.44 9.33
CA ASN A 95 -20.05 11.23 9.56
C ASN A 95 -19.76 10.30 10.75
N PHE A 96 -18.55 9.75 10.79
CA PHE A 96 -18.09 8.82 11.82
C PHE A 96 -17.05 9.43 12.77
N ILE A 97 -16.78 10.74 12.66
CA ILE A 97 -15.80 11.47 13.49
C ILE A 97 -16.19 11.60 14.98
N HIS A 98 -17.42 11.24 15.34
CA HIS A 98 -17.89 11.26 16.73
C HIS A 98 -17.52 9.99 17.51
N ILE A 99 -17.03 8.95 16.83
CA ILE A 99 -16.58 7.71 17.44
C ILE A 99 -15.17 7.97 17.99
N ASP A 100 -15.06 7.92 19.32
CA ASP A 100 -13.81 8.15 20.02
C ASP A 100 -12.83 6.98 19.79
N PRO A 101 -11.51 7.20 19.67
CA PRO A 101 -10.55 6.11 19.54
C PRO A 101 -10.56 5.07 20.66
N ASP A 102 -11.06 5.41 21.85
CA ASP A 102 -11.23 4.47 22.97
C ASP A 102 -12.53 3.62 22.84
N ASP A 103 -13.41 3.92 21.89
CA ASP A 103 -14.64 3.17 21.62
C ASP A 103 -14.32 1.90 20.80
N PRO A 104 -14.76 0.69 21.20
CA PRO A 104 -14.60 -0.52 20.40
C PRO A 104 -15.15 -0.43 18.97
N ALA A 105 -16.15 0.43 18.73
CA ALA A 105 -16.71 0.64 17.40
C ALA A 105 -15.74 1.39 16.45
N PHE A 106 -14.69 2.02 17.00
CA PHE A 106 -13.67 2.74 16.26
C PHE A 106 -12.89 1.83 15.30
N GLU A 107 -12.64 0.56 15.67
CA GLU A 107 -11.95 -0.38 14.78
C GLU A 107 -12.70 -0.59 13.45
N ALA A 108 -14.02 -0.77 13.51
CA ALA A 108 -14.83 -0.93 12.31
C ALA A 108 -14.91 0.36 11.48
N ALA A 109 -14.95 1.52 12.16
CA ALA A 109 -14.93 2.83 11.50
C ALA A 109 -13.60 3.12 10.80
N HIS A 110 -12.48 2.83 11.48
CA HIS A 110 -11.14 3.00 10.93
C HIS A 110 -10.91 2.03 9.76
N LEU A 111 -11.22 0.74 9.92
CA LEU A 111 -11.06 -0.26 8.86
C LEU A 111 -11.80 0.15 7.58
N PHE A 112 -13.06 0.56 7.69
CA PHE A 112 -13.83 1.04 6.54
C PHE A 112 -13.23 2.32 5.95
N GLY A 113 -12.94 3.33 6.77
CA GLY A 113 -12.43 4.61 6.31
C GLY A 113 -11.05 4.46 5.64
N ALA A 114 -10.16 3.63 6.19
CA ALA A 114 -8.84 3.33 5.63
C ALA A 114 -8.96 2.60 4.28
N ALA A 115 -9.83 1.60 4.19
CA ALA A 115 -10.06 0.87 2.95
C ALA A 115 -10.63 1.79 1.85
N HIS A 116 -11.63 2.61 2.19
CA HIS A 116 -12.23 3.54 1.25
C HIS A 116 -11.28 4.67 0.84
N PHE A 117 -10.51 5.23 1.79
CA PHE A 117 -9.53 6.27 1.49
C PHE A 117 -8.42 5.75 0.57
N THR A 118 -7.97 4.50 0.76
CA THR A 118 -7.00 3.85 -0.15
C THR A 118 -7.57 3.74 -1.56
N MET A 119 -8.83 3.34 -1.70
CA MET A 119 -9.52 3.30 -2.99
C MET A 119 -9.63 4.69 -3.62
N ASP A 120 -10.00 5.72 -2.84
CA ASP A 120 -10.13 7.09 -3.36
C ASP A 120 -8.81 7.63 -3.90
N VAL A 121 -7.70 7.39 -3.19
CA VAL A 121 -6.36 7.78 -3.64
C VAL A 121 -6.03 7.12 -4.98
N TRP A 122 -6.18 5.81 -5.07
CA TRP A 122 -5.75 5.06 -6.25
C TRP A 122 -6.69 5.23 -7.43
N GLU A 123 -8.00 5.28 -7.23
CA GLU A 123 -8.96 5.64 -8.30
C GLU A 123 -8.73 7.08 -8.79
N GLY A 124 -8.19 7.96 -7.93
CA GLY A 124 -7.70 9.27 -8.33
C GLY A 124 -6.53 9.20 -9.33
N TYR A 125 -5.57 8.30 -9.10
CA TYR A 125 -4.45 8.08 -10.03
C TYR A 125 -4.87 7.35 -11.32
N PHE A 126 -5.69 6.31 -11.22
CA PHE A 126 -6.25 5.61 -12.40
C PHE A 126 -7.24 6.48 -13.20
N GLY A 127 -7.83 7.50 -12.57
CA GLY A 127 -8.82 8.37 -13.20
C GLY A 127 -10.18 7.69 -13.46
N HIS A 128 -10.41 6.49 -12.93
CA HIS A 128 -11.68 5.77 -13.03
C HIS A 128 -11.91 4.85 -11.83
N PRO A 129 -13.18 4.44 -11.57
CA PRO A 129 -13.47 3.42 -10.57
C PRO A 129 -12.91 2.05 -10.94
N ILE A 130 -12.37 1.33 -9.96
CA ILE A 130 -11.76 0.00 -10.11
C ILE A 130 -12.75 -1.07 -9.59
N PRO A 131 -13.35 -1.91 -10.44
CA PRO A 131 -14.28 -2.94 -9.95
C PRO A 131 -13.57 -3.93 -9.02
N TRP A 132 -14.31 -4.63 -8.16
CA TRP A 132 -13.72 -5.74 -7.43
C TRP A 132 -13.46 -6.93 -8.36
N HIS A 133 -12.30 -7.57 -8.24
CA HIS A 133 -11.95 -8.76 -9.03
C HIS A 133 -12.93 -9.93 -8.80
N PHE A 134 -13.61 -9.95 -7.66
CA PHE A 134 -14.64 -10.92 -7.30
C PHE A 134 -16.09 -10.45 -7.59
N ALA A 135 -16.28 -9.32 -8.31
CA ALA A 135 -17.60 -8.70 -8.49
C ALA A 135 -18.65 -9.59 -9.19
N ARG A 136 -18.23 -10.71 -9.80
CA ARG A 136 -19.13 -11.75 -10.32
C ARG A 136 -19.91 -12.45 -9.20
N ASP A 137 -19.25 -12.71 -8.07
CA ASP A 137 -19.76 -13.58 -7.00
C ASP A 137 -20.24 -12.78 -5.78
N PHE A 138 -19.61 -11.63 -5.51
CA PHE A 138 -19.98 -10.73 -4.41
C PHE A 138 -20.13 -9.29 -4.89
N GLU A 139 -21.27 -8.66 -4.55
CA GLU A 139 -21.53 -7.26 -4.90
C GLU A 139 -20.64 -6.28 -4.11
N ARG A 140 -20.19 -6.68 -2.91
CA ARG A 140 -19.47 -5.82 -1.96
C ARG A 140 -18.37 -6.59 -1.25
N LEU A 141 -17.30 -5.88 -0.88
CA LEU A 141 -16.27 -6.37 0.02
C LEU A 141 -16.78 -6.38 1.47
N GLU A 142 -16.72 -7.52 2.15
CA GLU A 142 -16.96 -7.61 3.59
C GLU A 142 -15.68 -7.32 4.37
N LEU A 143 -15.68 -6.26 5.18
CA LEU A 143 -14.58 -5.92 6.09
C LEU A 143 -14.91 -6.50 7.47
N SER A 144 -14.22 -7.57 7.86
CA SER A 144 -14.53 -8.35 9.07
C SER A 144 -13.44 -8.19 10.14
N LEU A 145 -13.85 -8.06 11.40
CA LEU A 145 -12.94 -8.11 12.55
C LEU A 145 -12.91 -9.54 13.12
N LEU A 146 -11.72 -10.13 13.26
CA LEU A 146 -11.51 -11.43 13.88
C LEU A 146 -10.33 -11.37 14.85
N PRO A 147 -10.54 -10.96 16.12
CA PRO A 147 -9.45 -10.76 17.08
C PRO A 147 -8.58 -11.99 17.36
N SER A 148 -9.04 -13.20 17.04
CA SER A 148 -8.27 -14.44 17.17
C SER A 148 -7.29 -14.69 16.01
N LEU A 149 -7.40 -13.93 14.92
CA LEU A 149 -6.49 -14.01 13.77
C LEU A 149 -5.26 -13.16 14.07
N ASP A 150 -4.07 -13.76 14.11
CA ASP A 150 -2.81 -13.00 14.19
C ASP A 150 -2.32 -12.65 12.79
N ASN A 151 -3.20 -12.02 12.00
CA ASN A 151 -2.93 -11.52 10.67
C ASN A 151 -4.01 -10.53 10.20
N ALA A 152 -3.77 -9.88 9.07
CA ALA A 152 -4.79 -9.32 8.20
C ALA A 152 -4.66 -9.95 6.82
N HIS A 153 -5.77 -10.31 6.18
CA HIS A 153 -5.73 -10.81 4.81
C HIS A 153 -6.99 -10.45 4.04
N ILE A 154 -6.79 -10.00 2.80
CA ILE A 154 -7.83 -9.92 1.79
C ILE A 154 -7.97 -11.27 1.09
N GLY A 155 -9.17 -11.55 0.57
CA GLY A 155 -9.51 -12.74 -0.18
C GLY A 155 -10.72 -12.51 -1.09
N TRP A 156 -11.29 -13.59 -1.64
CA TRP A 156 -12.47 -13.51 -2.52
C TRP A 156 -13.71 -13.01 -1.74
N GLY A 157 -14.01 -11.70 -1.86
CA GLY A 157 -15.17 -11.06 -1.23
C GLY A 157 -14.96 -10.53 0.18
N PHE A 158 -13.78 -10.67 0.79
CA PHE A 158 -13.51 -10.19 2.15
C PHE A 158 -12.14 -9.55 2.32
N LEU A 159 -12.05 -8.67 3.30
CA LEU A 159 -10.82 -8.33 4.02
C LEU A 159 -11.08 -8.61 5.49
N GLU A 160 -10.33 -9.55 6.06
CA GLU A 160 -10.46 -9.91 7.48
C GLU A 160 -9.22 -9.49 8.24
N THR A 161 -9.42 -8.75 9.34
CA THR A 161 -8.34 -8.23 10.19
C THR A 161 -8.47 -8.78 11.59
N GLY A 162 -7.37 -9.24 12.17
CA GLY A 162 -7.28 -9.50 13.58
C GLY A 162 -6.25 -8.62 14.26
N GLY A 163 -5.43 -9.18 15.14
CA GLY A 163 -4.42 -8.44 15.86
C GLY A 163 -3.51 -9.34 16.69
N THR A 164 -2.41 -8.77 17.16
CA THR A 164 -1.40 -9.51 17.93
C THR A 164 -1.49 -9.21 19.42
N ARG A 165 -1.02 -10.15 20.25
CA ARG A 165 -0.80 -9.97 21.70
C ARG A 165 0.65 -10.22 22.12
N GLU A 166 1.55 -10.41 21.15
CA GLU A 166 2.94 -10.79 21.43
C GLU A 166 3.72 -9.71 22.22
N HIS A 167 3.25 -8.47 22.21
CA HIS A 167 3.91 -7.31 22.80
C HIS A 167 3.28 -6.89 24.15
N GLY A 168 3.26 -7.80 25.12
CA GLY A 168 2.93 -7.47 26.52
C GLY A 168 1.46 -7.64 26.93
N ASP A 169 0.81 -8.70 26.44
CA ASP A 169 -0.60 -9.09 26.71
C ASP A 169 -1.69 -8.11 26.21
N GLU A 170 -1.30 -6.90 25.79
CA GLU A 170 -2.18 -5.91 25.13
C GLU A 170 -2.53 -6.36 23.71
N TYR A 171 -3.81 -6.28 23.37
CA TYR A 171 -4.29 -6.54 22.01
C TYR A 171 -3.97 -5.34 21.12
N ARG A 172 -3.28 -5.59 20.02
CA ARG A 172 -2.92 -4.60 19.01
C ARG A 172 -3.61 -4.95 17.70
N PRO A 173 -4.76 -4.32 17.39
CA PRO A 173 -5.50 -4.59 16.18
C PRO A 173 -4.74 -4.10 14.94
N TYR A 174 -4.68 -4.95 13.92
CA TYR A 174 -4.18 -4.57 12.60
C TYR A 174 -5.13 -3.63 11.87
N SER A 175 -6.42 -3.65 12.22
CA SER A 175 -7.47 -2.74 11.70
C SER A 175 -7.16 -1.27 11.95
N LEU A 176 -6.38 -0.93 13.01
CA LEU A 176 -5.98 0.44 13.35
C LEU A 176 -4.66 0.87 12.71
N ASN A 177 -4.07 0.04 11.85
CA ASN A 177 -2.87 0.39 11.09
C ASN A 177 -3.22 0.63 9.63
N PHE A 178 -3.27 1.90 9.21
CA PHE A 178 -3.61 2.28 7.84
C PHE A 178 -2.75 1.55 6.81
N ASP A 179 -1.43 1.46 7.01
CA ASP A 179 -0.53 0.81 6.06
C ASP A 179 -0.92 -0.66 5.81
N VAL A 180 -1.34 -1.38 6.85
CA VAL A 180 -1.76 -2.79 6.73
C VAL A 180 -3.06 -2.88 5.94
N VAL A 181 -4.05 -2.04 6.26
CA VAL A 181 -5.31 -2.03 5.52
C VAL A 181 -5.09 -1.63 4.06
N ALA A 182 -4.27 -0.62 3.81
CA ALA A 182 -3.96 -0.14 2.47
C ALA A 182 -3.20 -1.18 1.65
N HIS A 183 -2.27 -1.92 2.27
CA HIS A 183 -1.56 -3.04 1.63
C HIS A 183 -2.54 -4.13 1.16
N GLU A 184 -3.44 -4.54 2.05
CA GLU A 184 -4.45 -5.55 1.74
C GLU A 184 -5.40 -5.09 0.62
N ILE A 185 -5.86 -3.84 0.66
CA ILE A 185 -6.65 -3.25 -0.44
C ILE A 185 -5.84 -3.17 -1.74
N GLY A 186 -4.54 -2.89 -1.65
CA GLY A 186 -3.62 -2.90 -2.78
C GLY A 186 -3.66 -4.21 -3.55
N HIS A 187 -3.66 -5.35 -2.87
CA HIS A 187 -3.83 -6.63 -3.57
C HIS A 187 -5.14 -6.71 -4.36
N ALA A 188 -6.28 -6.31 -3.79
CA ALA A 188 -7.56 -6.35 -4.51
C ALA A 188 -7.61 -5.40 -5.72
N ILE A 189 -6.98 -4.22 -5.61
CA ILE A 189 -6.80 -3.30 -6.74
C ILE A 189 -6.01 -4.00 -7.85
N ILE A 190 -4.84 -4.55 -7.52
CA ILE A 190 -3.95 -5.16 -8.51
C ILE A 190 -4.59 -6.39 -9.18
N TYR A 191 -5.30 -7.25 -8.44
CA TYR A 191 -6.04 -8.35 -9.04
C TYR A 191 -7.12 -7.88 -10.03
N SER A 192 -7.72 -6.71 -9.82
CA SER A 192 -8.67 -6.16 -10.78
C SER A 192 -7.98 -5.57 -12.02
N VAL A 193 -6.81 -4.97 -11.85
CA VAL A 193 -6.13 -4.22 -12.92
C VAL A 193 -5.33 -5.15 -13.82
N ILE A 194 -4.51 -6.03 -13.23
CA ILE A 194 -3.61 -6.92 -13.96
C ILE A 194 -4.25 -8.29 -14.23
N GLY A 195 -5.26 -8.65 -13.42
CA GLY A 195 -5.96 -9.92 -13.54
C GLY A 195 -5.30 -11.05 -12.75
N LEU A 196 -5.81 -12.25 -12.98
CA LEU A 196 -5.29 -13.50 -12.42
C LEU A 196 -4.61 -14.30 -13.53
N PRO A 197 -3.53 -15.04 -13.22
CA PRO A 197 -2.84 -15.88 -14.18
C PRO A 197 -3.77 -17.01 -14.64
N SER A 198 -3.67 -17.38 -15.91
CA SER A 198 -4.50 -18.40 -16.56
C SER A 198 -4.08 -19.84 -16.23
N GLU A 199 -2.82 -20.06 -15.86
CA GLU A 199 -2.28 -21.35 -15.42
C GLU A 199 -2.03 -21.36 -13.90
N GLU A 200 -2.13 -22.55 -13.27
CA GLU A 200 -1.84 -22.72 -11.83
C GLU A 200 -0.39 -22.36 -11.46
N ASP A 201 0.52 -22.28 -12.43
CA ASP A 201 1.96 -22.01 -12.26
C ASP A 201 2.32 -20.55 -12.56
N ALA A 202 1.72 -19.60 -11.84
CA ALA A 202 2.13 -18.19 -11.89
C ALA A 202 3.63 -18.03 -11.58
N THR A 203 4.30 -17.07 -12.23
CA THR A 203 5.75 -16.89 -12.08
C THR A 203 6.10 -16.35 -10.67
N GLY A 204 7.35 -16.55 -10.23
CA GLY A 204 7.81 -15.92 -8.98
C GLY A 204 7.72 -14.39 -9.03
N GLU A 205 8.04 -13.80 -10.17
CA GLU A 205 7.91 -12.35 -10.39
C GLU A 205 6.44 -11.91 -10.36
N TYR A 206 5.48 -12.74 -10.76
CA TYR A 206 4.06 -12.42 -10.57
C TYR A 206 3.73 -12.19 -9.09
N TYR A 207 4.09 -13.13 -8.22
CA TYR A 207 3.77 -12.98 -6.82
C TYR A 207 4.58 -11.91 -6.09
N GLY A 208 5.87 -11.79 -6.40
CA GLY A 208 6.70 -10.71 -5.85
C GLY A 208 6.25 -9.33 -6.33
N PHE A 209 5.72 -9.21 -7.55
CA PHE A 209 5.09 -7.98 -8.02
C PHE A 209 3.84 -7.64 -7.20
N HIS A 210 2.96 -8.60 -6.92
CA HIS A 210 1.74 -8.34 -6.14
C HIS A 210 2.03 -7.78 -4.75
N GLU A 211 3.10 -8.26 -4.11
CA GLU A 211 3.60 -7.70 -2.86
C GLU A 211 4.18 -6.31 -3.06
N SER A 212 5.06 -6.13 -4.05
CA SER A 212 5.66 -4.82 -4.33
C SER A 212 4.62 -3.75 -4.65
N ALA A 213 3.60 -4.09 -5.43
CA ALA A 213 2.53 -3.18 -5.80
C ALA A 213 1.63 -2.87 -4.60
N ALA A 214 1.37 -3.83 -3.70
CA ALA A 214 0.65 -3.59 -2.45
C ALA A 214 1.44 -2.67 -1.50
N ASP A 215 2.76 -2.87 -1.38
CA ASP A 215 3.66 -1.98 -0.62
C ASP A 215 3.60 -0.55 -1.20
N MET A 216 3.66 -0.39 -2.53
CA MET A 216 3.56 0.91 -3.20
C MET A 216 2.18 1.55 -3.03
N VAL A 217 1.11 0.75 -3.04
CA VAL A 217 -0.26 1.22 -2.74
C VAL A 217 -0.32 1.85 -1.37
N ALA A 218 0.17 1.14 -0.36
CA ALA A 218 0.17 1.60 1.02
C ALA A 218 1.09 2.80 1.21
N LEU A 219 2.32 2.76 0.67
CA LEU A 219 3.29 3.84 0.74
C LEU A 219 2.71 5.15 0.19
N LEU A 220 2.25 5.15 -1.07
CA LEU A 220 1.77 6.37 -1.71
C LEU A 220 0.47 6.88 -1.08
N ALA A 221 -0.41 5.98 -0.65
CA ALA A 221 -1.63 6.37 0.08
C ALA A 221 -1.30 6.98 1.45
N SER A 222 -0.30 6.45 2.17
CA SER A 222 0.13 6.99 3.46
C SER A 222 0.69 8.42 3.35
N LEU A 223 1.33 8.74 2.21
CA LEU A 223 1.85 10.08 1.93
C LEU A 223 0.75 11.11 1.64
N HIS A 224 -0.55 10.74 1.60
CA HIS A 224 -1.67 11.69 1.59
C HIS A 224 -2.04 12.22 2.98
N PHE A 225 -1.55 11.61 4.06
CA PHE A 225 -1.67 12.16 5.40
C PHE A 225 -0.67 13.28 5.60
N GLY A 226 -1.16 14.47 5.95
CA GLY A 226 -0.28 15.62 6.18
C GLY A 226 0.70 15.37 7.32
N SER A 227 0.23 14.67 8.37
CA SER A 227 1.05 14.29 9.52
C SER A 227 2.22 13.37 9.14
N VAL A 228 2.02 12.42 8.22
CA VAL A 228 3.07 11.50 7.76
C VAL A 228 4.13 12.25 6.96
N VAL A 229 3.73 13.12 6.03
CA VAL A 229 4.66 13.95 5.25
C VAL A 229 5.47 14.87 6.15
N ASP A 230 4.80 15.58 7.06
CA ASP A 230 5.45 16.53 7.96
C ASP A 230 6.42 15.83 8.92
N GLU A 231 6.05 14.67 9.45
CA GLU A 231 6.91 13.90 10.34
C GLU A 231 8.11 13.32 9.60
N LEU A 232 7.89 12.72 8.42
CA LEU A 232 8.95 12.20 7.57
C LEU A 232 9.98 13.31 7.33
N LEU A 233 9.57 14.43 6.70
CA LEU A 233 10.47 15.52 6.36
C LEU A 233 11.17 16.14 7.58
N LYS A 234 10.48 16.23 8.72
CA LYS A 234 11.09 16.74 9.95
C LYS A 234 12.17 15.80 10.51
N ASN A 235 11.94 14.49 10.46
CA ASN A 235 12.86 13.49 10.98
C ASN A 235 14.04 13.27 10.01
N THR A 236 13.79 13.35 8.71
CA THR A 236 14.79 13.20 7.63
C THR A 236 15.57 14.49 7.36
N ARG A 237 14.99 15.63 7.76
CA ARG A 237 15.42 16.97 7.33
C ARG A 237 15.44 17.09 5.80
N GLY A 238 14.51 16.39 5.15
CA GLY A 238 14.40 16.31 3.69
C GLY A 238 15.28 15.26 3.00
N ASN A 239 16.23 14.63 3.70
CA ASN A 239 17.09 13.60 3.12
C ASN A 239 16.45 12.21 3.20
N LEU A 240 15.80 11.76 2.12
CA LEU A 240 15.10 10.48 2.11
C LEU A 240 16.04 9.27 1.97
N TYR A 241 17.26 9.46 1.42
CA TYR A 241 18.27 8.41 1.31
C TYR A 241 18.98 8.09 2.63
N THR A 242 18.88 8.94 3.65
CA THR A 242 19.33 8.64 5.03
C THR A 242 18.85 7.29 5.53
N TYR A 243 17.79 6.76 4.92
CA TYR A 243 17.11 5.54 5.31
C TYR A 243 17.35 4.35 4.39
N ASN A 244 17.91 4.56 3.20
CA ASN A 244 18.21 3.52 2.21
C ASN A 244 19.44 2.67 2.60
N ARG A 245 20.28 3.15 3.54
CA ARG A 245 21.45 2.39 4.03
C ARG A 245 21.46 2.22 5.55
N LEU A 246 21.45 0.94 5.95
CA LEU A 246 21.65 0.40 7.30
C LEU A 246 20.52 0.64 8.30
N SER A 247 19.77 -0.45 8.56
CA SER A 247 19.32 -1.01 9.88
C SER A 247 18.79 -0.11 11.02
N ARG A 248 18.75 1.21 10.86
CA ARG A 248 18.30 2.18 11.88
C ARG A 248 16.88 2.68 11.62
N PHE A 249 16.30 2.37 10.46
CA PHE A 249 14.89 2.69 10.20
C PHE A 249 13.93 1.73 10.91
N ALA A 250 14.36 0.50 11.21
CA ALA A 250 13.64 -0.41 12.10
C ALA A 250 13.41 0.16 13.51
N GLU A 251 14.23 1.14 13.93
CA GLU A 251 14.09 1.82 15.23
C GLU A 251 13.60 3.27 15.13
N LEU A 252 13.67 3.94 13.96
CA LEU A 252 13.43 5.40 13.84
C LEU A 252 12.27 5.82 12.94
N SER A 253 11.79 4.96 12.04
CA SER A 253 10.57 5.26 11.28
C SER A 253 9.39 4.50 11.81
N GLN A 254 8.29 5.22 11.98
CA GLN A 254 7.01 4.64 12.34
C GLN A 254 6.40 3.88 11.16
N ASN A 255 6.59 4.36 9.92
CA ASN A 255 5.99 3.79 8.73
C ASN A 255 6.64 2.47 8.30
N ALA A 256 5.84 1.39 8.31
CA ALA A 256 6.30 0.05 8.00
C ALA A 256 6.66 -0.12 6.52
N GLN A 257 5.94 0.56 5.63
CA GLN A 257 6.12 0.44 4.20
C GLN A 257 7.38 1.15 3.74
N ILE A 258 7.68 2.33 4.30
CA ILE A 258 8.97 3.00 4.01
C ILE A 258 10.15 2.11 4.48
N ARG A 259 10.02 1.32 5.56
CA ARG A 259 11.07 0.38 5.99
C ARG A 259 11.32 -0.76 5.01
N ILE A 260 10.27 -1.27 4.38
CA ILE A 260 10.38 -2.34 3.39
C ILE A 260 10.92 -1.76 2.07
N ALA A 261 10.44 -0.58 1.69
CA ALA A 261 10.83 0.10 0.46
C ALA A 261 12.29 0.59 0.45
N ALA A 262 12.79 1.09 1.58
CA ALA A 262 14.18 1.50 1.75
C ALA A 262 15.10 0.30 2.06
N ASN A 263 15.41 -0.49 1.04
CA ASN A 263 16.29 -1.66 1.11
C ASN A 263 17.35 -1.64 0.00
N ASP A 264 18.40 -2.46 0.07
CA ASP A 264 19.48 -2.56 -0.92
C ASP A 264 19.47 -3.88 -1.73
N ARG A 265 18.35 -4.61 -1.70
CA ARG A 265 18.22 -5.92 -2.35
C ARG A 265 18.30 -5.82 -3.85
N THR A 266 18.86 -6.86 -4.45
CA THR A 266 18.97 -7.01 -5.91
C THR A 266 18.37 -8.33 -6.35
N LEU A 267 18.01 -8.44 -7.62
CA LEU A 267 17.40 -9.65 -8.17
C LEU A 267 18.37 -10.86 -8.17
N SER A 268 19.69 -10.62 -8.15
CA SER A 268 20.69 -11.70 -8.05
C SER A 268 20.68 -12.43 -6.70
N ASP A 269 20.22 -11.79 -5.62
CA ASP A 269 20.03 -12.46 -4.33
C ASP A 269 19.08 -13.67 -4.45
N PHE A 270 18.18 -13.63 -5.44
CA PHE A 270 17.17 -14.65 -5.69
C PHE A 270 17.49 -15.55 -6.89
N ALA A 271 18.61 -15.35 -7.59
CA ALA A 271 18.97 -16.11 -8.79
C ALA A 271 19.17 -17.62 -8.52
N HIS A 272 19.55 -17.98 -7.29
CA HIS A 272 19.69 -19.37 -6.84
C HIS A 272 18.42 -19.96 -6.21
N GLY A 273 17.34 -19.19 -6.22
CA GLY A 273 16.02 -19.57 -5.72
C GLY A 273 15.57 -18.73 -4.54
N TRP A 274 14.27 -18.78 -4.26
CA TRP A 274 13.59 -17.93 -3.27
C TRP A 274 12.56 -18.74 -2.48
N SER A 275 12.15 -18.25 -1.31
CA SER A 275 11.20 -18.96 -0.43
C SER A 275 10.01 -18.11 0.00
N SER A 276 10.12 -16.79 -0.12
CA SER A 276 9.13 -15.80 0.30
C SER A 276 8.89 -14.83 -0.85
N GLU A 277 7.63 -14.65 -1.22
CA GLU A 277 7.19 -13.64 -2.18
C GLU A 277 7.50 -12.22 -1.68
N HIS A 278 7.32 -11.98 -0.38
CA HIS A 278 7.68 -10.71 0.26
C HIS A 278 9.18 -10.41 0.10
N ALA A 279 10.06 -11.40 0.29
CA ALA A 279 11.48 -11.16 0.05
C ALA A 279 11.76 -10.91 -1.44
N LEU A 280 11.08 -11.65 -2.33
CA LEU A 280 11.24 -11.48 -3.77
C LEU A 280 10.69 -10.14 -4.29
N SER A 281 9.81 -9.46 -3.55
CA SER A 281 9.31 -8.12 -3.89
C SER A 281 10.34 -7.01 -3.63
N GLU A 282 11.22 -7.19 -2.64
CA GLU A 282 12.16 -6.18 -2.15
C GLU A 282 12.96 -5.48 -3.28
N PRO A 283 13.51 -6.17 -4.31
CA PRO A 283 14.21 -5.51 -5.41
C PRO A 283 13.33 -4.56 -6.23
N LEU A 284 12.07 -4.95 -6.50
CA LEU A 284 11.16 -4.10 -7.27
C LEU A 284 10.68 -2.92 -6.42
N THR A 285 10.31 -3.16 -5.16
CA THR A 285 9.89 -2.09 -4.22
C THR A 285 11.02 -1.09 -4.01
N GLY A 286 12.26 -1.56 -3.88
CA GLY A 286 13.45 -0.71 -3.78
C GLY A 286 13.64 0.19 -5.01
N ALA A 287 13.57 -0.37 -6.23
CA ALA A 287 13.64 0.42 -7.46
C ALA A 287 12.55 1.51 -7.52
N MET A 288 11.31 1.21 -7.12
CA MET A 288 10.23 2.20 -7.12
C MET A 288 10.45 3.30 -6.09
N PHE A 289 10.99 2.95 -4.92
CA PHE A 289 11.33 3.91 -3.88
C PHE A 289 12.46 4.83 -4.31
N ASP A 290 13.53 4.28 -4.90
CA ASP A 290 14.64 5.09 -5.42
C ASP A 290 14.14 6.06 -6.51
N ILE A 291 13.30 5.59 -7.43
CA ILE A 291 12.64 6.45 -8.44
C ILE A 291 11.82 7.57 -7.78
N LEU A 292 11.09 7.29 -6.70
CA LEU A 292 10.36 8.32 -5.94
C LEU A 292 11.30 9.40 -5.42
N VAL A 293 12.44 8.99 -4.83
CA VAL A 293 13.41 9.89 -4.23
C VAL A 293 14.13 10.72 -5.28
N ASP A 294 14.50 10.13 -6.42
CA ASP A 294 15.13 10.85 -7.54
C ASP A 294 14.18 11.88 -8.17
N ILE A 295 12.92 11.49 -8.43
CA ILE A 295 11.91 12.45 -8.89
C ILE A 295 11.76 13.59 -7.88
N TYR A 296 11.78 13.27 -6.58
CA TYR A 296 11.72 14.26 -5.52
C TYR A 296 12.92 15.22 -5.52
N HIS A 297 14.15 14.73 -5.71
CA HIS A 297 15.33 15.58 -5.88
C HIS A 297 15.20 16.50 -7.09
N GLU A 298 14.73 15.97 -8.22
CA GLU A 298 14.44 16.73 -9.43
C GLU A 298 13.36 17.80 -9.19
N ARG A 299 12.39 17.54 -8.31
CA ARG A 299 11.41 18.56 -7.89
C ARG A 299 12.05 19.60 -6.97
N LEU A 300 12.92 19.21 -6.04
CA LEU A 300 13.65 20.17 -5.19
C LEU A 300 14.48 21.14 -6.05
N VAL A 301 15.18 20.64 -7.07
CA VAL A 301 15.91 21.48 -8.03
C VAL A 301 14.97 22.38 -8.81
N ALA A 302 13.84 21.83 -9.31
CA ALA A 302 12.87 22.61 -10.09
C ALA A 302 12.21 23.76 -9.30
N HIS A 303 12.13 23.63 -7.97
CA HIS A 303 11.61 24.66 -7.06
C HIS A 303 12.71 25.57 -6.47
N ASP A 304 13.95 25.48 -6.96
CA ASP A 304 15.12 26.21 -6.45
C ASP A 304 15.36 25.98 -4.94
N VAL A 305 14.98 24.80 -4.43
CA VAL A 305 15.13 24.42 -3.02
C VAL A 305 16.53 23.89 -2.73
N ILE A 306 17.07 23.10 -3.65
CA ILE A 306 18.49 22.68 -3.69
C ILE A 306 19.11 23.08 -5.02
N ASP A 307 20.42 23.28 -5.04
CA ASP A 307 21.15 23.59 -6.27
C ASP A 307 21.40 22.30 -7.09
N PRO A 308 21.47 22.37 -8.44
CA PRO A 308 21.78 21.20 -9.27
C PRO A 308 23.07 20.49 -8.86
N GLU A 309 24.10 21.23 -8.43
CA GLU A 309 25.35 20.62 -7.97
C GLU A 309 25.20 19.77 -6.69
N MET A 310 24.16 20.02 -5.88
CA MET A 310 23.83 19.18 -4.73
C MET A 310 23.14 17.88 -5.16
N GLU A 311 22.30 17.94 -6.19
CA GLU A 311 21.68 16.74 -6.78
C GLU A 311 22.75 15.88 -7.48
N ASP A 312 23.61 16.45 -8.32
CA ASP A 312 24.72 15.74 -8.96
C ASP A 312 25.60 15.03 -7.91
N LEU A 313 25.84 15.69 -6.76
CA LEU A 313 26.59 15.12 -5.65
C LEU A 313 25.83 14.00 -4.94
N SER A 314 24.50 14.12 -4.80
CA SER A 314 23.64 13.06 -4.27
C SER A 314 23.78 11.81 -5.12
N ASP A 315 23.66 11.94 -6.44
CA ASP A 315 23.76 10.83 -7.40
C ASP A 315 25.14 10.18 -7.39
N GLU A 316 26.22 10.97 -7.37
CA GLU A 316 27.59 10.46 -7.30
C GLU A 316 27.87 9.66 -6.02
N LEU A 317 27.27 10.08 -4.91
CA LEU A 317 27.40 9.43 -3.61
C LEU A 317 26.35 8.35 -3.40
N GLU A 318 25.35 8.23 -4.27
CA GLU A 318 24.29 7.26 -4.10
C GLU A 318 24.92 5.87 -4.04
N GLY A 319 24.53 5.13 -3.00
CA GLY A 319 25.08 3.82 -2.81
C GLY A 319 26.53 3.77 -2.29
N THR A 320 27.03 4.86 -1.71
CA THR A 320 28.31 4.89 -0.97
C THR A 320 28.08 4.90 0.54
N ASP A 321 29.11 4.54 1.33
CA ASP A 321 29.04 4.66 2.80
C ASP A 321 29.17 6.13 3.25
N GLU A 322 29.73 7.00 2.40
CA GLU A 322 29.93 8.42 2.68
C GLU A 322 28.69 9.28 2.46
N TYR A 323 27.65 8.77 1.77
CA TYR A 323 26.45 9.54 1.41
C TYR A 323 25.88 10.37 2.57
N ASN A 324 25.52 9.70 3.66
CA ASN A 324 24.90 10.36 4.81
C ASN A 324 25.82 11.36 5.50
N GLU A 325 27.12 11.04 5.59
CA GLU A 325 28.10 11.91 6.24
C GLU A 325 28.27 13.24 5.50
N ILE A 326 28.08 13.24 4.18
CA ILE A 326 28.24 14.41 3.33
C ILE A 326 26.91 15.12 3.09
N MET A 327 25.87 14.38 2.72
CA MET A 327 24.60 14.93 2.25
C MET A 327 23.75 15.49 3.39
N GLN A 328 23.82 14.92 4.60
CA GLN A 328 22.93 15.34 5.69
C GLN A 328 23.15 16.80 6.10
N ASP A 329 24.39 17.29 6.15
CA ASP A 329 24.68 18.69 6.50
C ASP A 329 24.11 19.68 5.44
N LEU A 330 24.12 19.26 4.17
CA LEU A 330 23.54 20.04 3.07
C LEU A 330 22.01 20.07 3.20
N PHE A 331 21.37 18.91 3.32
CA PHE A 331 19.93 18.81 3.54
C PHE A 331 19.47 19.57 4.78
N ASP A 332 20.19 19.48 5.90
CA ASP A 332 19.90 20.21 7.13
C ASP A 332 19.85 21.73 6.91
N THR A 333 20.77 22.24 6.08
CA THR A 333 20.88 23.66 5.74
C THR A 333 19.72 24.10 4.85
N HIS A 334 19.46 23.37 3.76
CA HIS A 334 18.39 23.70 2.81
C HIS A 334 17.00 23.52 3.43
N TYR A 335 16.77 22.44 4.17
CA TYR A 335 15.51 22.22 4.87
C TYR A 335 15.25 23.26 5.95
N ALA A 336 16.28 23.78 6.65
CA ALA A 336 16.09 24.88 7.58
C ALA A 336 15.68 26.19 6.88
N ALA A 337 16.09 26.38 5.63
CA ALA A 337 15.78 27.57 4.84
C ALA A 337 14.38 27.52 4.23
N ASP A 338 13.97 26.37 3.70
CA ASP A 338 12.67 26.21 3.03
C ASP A 338 11.98 24.84 3.28
N PRO A 339 11.45 24.57 4.48
CA PRO A 339 10.72 23.33 4.75
C PRO A 339 9.49 23.11 3.85
N GLU A 340 8.85 24.19 3.36
CA GLU A 340 7.65 24.06 2.53
C GLU A 340 8.01 23.64 1.10
N GLY A 341 9.12 24.13 0.54
CA GLY A 341 9.64 23.67 -0.75
C GLY A 341 9.90 22.17 -0.76
N PHE A 342 10.46 21.64 0.33
CA PHE A 342 10.61 20.19 0.55
C PHE A 342 9.27 19.44 0.56
N ARG A 343 8.27 20.01 1.24
CA ARG A 343 6.92 19.45 1.31
C ARG A 343 6.24 19.42 -0.06
N VAL A 344 6.31 20.51 -0.81
CA VAL A 344 5.75 20.61 -2.17
C VAL A 344 6.43 19.61 -3.10
N ALA A 345 7.77 19.53 -3.09
CA ALA A 345 8.52 18.60 -3.93
C ALA A 345 8.15 17.14 -3.67
N LEU A 346 7.99 16.74 -2.40
CA LEU A 346 7.61 15.36 -2.06
C LEU A 346 6.18 15.03 -2.51
N ILE A 347 5.24 15.97 -2.35
CA ILE A 347 3.85 15.79 -2.81
C ILE A 347 3.80 15.65 -4.34
N GLU A 348 4.55 16.47 -5.07
CA GLU A 348 4.63 16.38 -6.54
C GLU A 348 5.26 15.06 -6.99
N ALA A 349 6.33 14.60 -6.34
CA ALA A 349 6.97 13.32 -6.64
C ALA A 349 6.03 12.12 -6.38
N ARG A 350 5.33 12.15 -5.24
CA ARG A 350 4.29 11.16 -4.90
C ARG A 350 3.21 11.09 -5.97
N ASP A 351 2.66 12.24 -6.36
CA ASP A 351 1.55 12.30 -7.34
C ASP A 351 2.00 11.86 -8.73
N LEU A 352 3.24 12.21 -9.12
CA LEU A 352 3.80 11.80 -10.40
C LEU A 352 4.03 10.29 -10.45
N LEU A 353 4.68 9.71 -9.43
CA LEU A 353 4.92 8.27 -9.37
C LEU A 353 3.61 7.48 -9.26
N GLY A 354 2.63 7.97 -8.48
CA GLY A 354 1.31 7.35 -8.39
C GLY A 354 0.61 7.27 -9.75
N SER A 355 0.65 8.36 -10.52
CA SER A 355 0.12 8.39 -11.89
C SER A 355 0.90 7.45 -12.82
N TYR A 356 2.23 7.41 -12.69
CA TYR A 356 3.07 6.52 -13.50
C TYR A 356 2.76 5.05 -13.26
N LEU A 357 2.59 4.67 -12.00
CA LEU A 357 2.28 3.30 -11.61
C LEU A 357 0.89 2.90 -12.09
N ALA A 358 -0.12 3.76 -11.92
CA ALA A 358 -1.47 3.49 -12.40
C ALA A 358 -1.48 3.19 -13.91
N ASP A 359 -0.96 4.11 -14.72
CA ASP A 359 -0.90 3.95 -16.18
C ASP A 359 -0.03 2.75 -16.59
N ALA A 360 1.10 2.53 -15.90
CA ALA A 360 1.99 1.41 -16.21
C ALA A 360 1.32 0.07 -15.91
N TRP A 361 0.58 -0.05 -14.80
CA TRP A 361 -0.09 -1.29 -14.41
C TRP A 361 -1.24 -1.65 -15.35
N GLU A 362 -1.93 -0.68 -15.96
CA GLU A 362 -2.92 -0.95 -17.02
C GLU A 362 -2.32 -1.57 -18.29
N MET A 363 -1.01 -1.42 -18.49
CA MET A 363 -0.30 -2.02 -19.63
C MET A 363 0.20 -3.44 -19.36
N LEU A 364 0.11 -3.92 -18.12
CA LEU A 364 0.60 -5.22 -17.69
C LEU A 364 -0.45 -6.31 -17.88
N ASP A 365 0.03 -7.54 -17.97
CA ASP A 365 -0.78 -8.74 -18.14
C ASP A 365 -0.27 -9.82 -17.19
N ALA A 366 -1.20 -10.47 -16.46
CA ALA A 366 -0.87 -11.44 -15.42
C ALA A 366 -0.01 -12.61 -15.94
N ASP A 367 -0.25 -13.07 -17.18
CA ASP A 367 0.45 -14.23 -17.75
C ASP A 367 1.85 -13.87 -18.26
N MET A 368 2.07 -12.59 -18.58
CA MET A 368 3.33 -12.09 -19.15
C MET A 368 4.15 -11.23 -18.16
N LEU A 369 3.73 -11.20 -16.89
CA LEU A 369 4.32 -10.32 -15.89
C LEU A 369 5.80 -10.65 -15.62
N SER A 370 6.61 -9.60 -15.64
CA SER A 370 8.01 -9.63 -15.21
C SER A 370 8.41 -8.25 -14.71
N TYR A 371 9.40 -8.17 -13.83
CA TYR A 371 9.89 -6.89 -13.30
C TYR A 371 10.45 -6.02 -14.43
N PHE A 372 11.13 -6.62 -15.40
CA PHE A 372 11.56 -5.91 -16.60
C PHE A 372 10.39 -5.39 -17.43
N GLY A 373 9.24 -6.08 -17.45
CA GLY A 373 8.00 -5.58 -18.05
C GLY A 373 7.51 -4.30 -17.39
N VAL A 374 7.60 -4.21 -16.06
CA VAL A 374 7.24 -3.00 -15.30
C VAL A 374 8.12 -1.82 -15.70
N GLU A 375 9.44 -2.01 -15.81
CA GLU A 375 10.36 -0.97 -16.32
C GLU A 375 9.92 -0.45 -17.69
N ARG A 376 9.60 -1.38 -18.59
CA ARG A 376 9.22 -1.04 -19.97
C ARG A 376 7.93 -0.25 -20.02
N ALA A 377 6.95 -0.59 -19.17
CA ALA A 377 5.71 0.16 -19.03
C ALA A 377 5.99 1.57 -18.50
N LEU A 378 6.75 1.71 -17.42
CA LEU A 378 7.11 3.01 -16.84
C LEU A 378 7.84 3.93 -17.83
N VAL A 379 8.77 3.40 -18.63
CA VAL A 379 9.47 4.19 -19.66
C VAL A 379 8.51 4.65 -20.77
N VAL A 380 7.49 3.87 -21.11
CA VAL A 380 6.46 4.31 -22.06
C VAL A 380 5.62 5.41 -21.45
N VAL A 381 5.16 5.24 -20.22
CA VAL A 381 4.36 6.24 -19.49
C VAL A 381 5.14 7.54 -19.32
N ASP A 382 6.42 7.48 -18.96
CA ASP A 382 7.29 8.67 -18.87
C ASP A 382 7.41 9.41 -20.21
N GLN A 383 7.54 8.66 -21.31
CA GLN A 383 7.56 9.25 -22.64
C GLN A 383 6.25 9.97 -22.98
N GLU A 384 5.12 9.49 -22.49
CA GLU A 384 3.79 10.05 -22.74
C GLU A 384 3.48 11.26 -21.84
N ILE A 385 3.81 11.20 -20.56
CA ILE A 385 3.47 12.22 -19.56
C ILE A 385 4.48 13.38 -19.57
N THR A 386 5.79 13.10 -19.60
CA THR A 386 6.84 14.12 -19.47
C THR A 386 7.70 14.29 -20.70
N GLY A 387 7.48 13.46 -21.73
CA GLY A 387 8.31 13.46 -22.93
C GLY A 387 9.63 12.69 -22.76
N GLY A 388 9.76 11.88 -21.71
CA GLY A 388 10.96 11.08 -21.45
C GLY A 388 11.91 11.70 -20.44
N ALA A 389 11.43 12.61 -19.59
CA ALA A 389 12.28 13.40 -18.69
C ALA A 389 12.94 12.53 -17.61
N PHE A 390 12.23 11.52 -17.09
CA PHE A 390 12.72 10.66 -16.01
C PHE A 390 13.19 9.29 -16.52
N ARG A 391 13.28 9.10 -17.84
CA ARG A 391 13.68 7.82 -18.43
C ARG A 391 15.00 7.28 -17.88
N GLN A 392 16.00 8.14 -17.71
CA GLN A 392 17.30 7.71 -17.19
C GLN A 392 17.20 7.29 -15.73
N ILE A 393 16.48 8.05 -14.90
CA ILE A 393 16.18 7.69 -13.51
C ILE A 393 15.51 6.31 -13.44
N ILE A 394 14.48 6.07 -14.27
CA ILE A 394 13.78 4.78 -14.31
C ILE A 394 14.74 3.66 -14.74
N GLU A 395 15.43 3.80 -15.88
CA GLU A 395 16.31 2.76 -16.39
C GLU A 395 17.47 2.47 -15.41
N SER A 396 18.08 3.49 -14.81
CA SER A 396 19.20 3.36 -13.87
C SER A 396 18.81 2.63 -12.59
N ASN A 397 17.71 3.03 -11.94
CA ASN A 397 17.25 2.40 -10.70
C ASN A 397 16.89 0.93 -10.90
N PHE A 398 16.23 0.59 -12.00
CA PHE A 398 15.99 -0.82 -12.34
C PHE A 398 17.29 -1.61 -12.52
N ARG A 399 18.34 -1.01 -13.11
CA ARG A 399 19.64 -1.66 -13.28
C ARG A 399 20.42 -1.78 -11.97
N MET A 400 20.29 -0.81 -11.05
CA MET A 400 20.86 -0.92 -9.70
C MET A 400 20.30 -2.12 -8.93
N ARG A 401 19.02 -2.44 -9.16
CA ARG A 401 18.36 -3.64 -8.61
C ARG A 401 18.60 -4.91 -9.44
N GLU A 402 19.43 -4.81 -10.46
CA GLU A 402 19.74 -5.85 -11.45
C GLU A 402 18.53 -6.43 -12.19
N ILE A 403 17.41 -5.71 -12.16
CA ILE A 403 16.23 -6.05 -12.95
C ILE A 403 16.58 -5.86 -14.43
N GLY A 404 16.15 -6.80 -15.28
CA GLY A 404 16.52 -6.85 -16.69
C GLY A 404 17.94 -7.36 -16.98
N LEU A 405 18.77 -7.55 -15.95
CA LEU A 405 20.12 -8.15 -16.07
C LEU A 405 20.14 -9.62 -15.66
N THR A 406 19.30 -10.00 -14.70
CA THR A 406 19.13 -11.37 -14.22
C THR A 406 17.66 -11.73 -14.08
N ARG A 407 17.37 -12.97 -13.65
CA ARG A 407 16.02 -13.47 -13.34
C ARG A 407 16.05 -14.27 -12.05
N PRO A 408 14.95 -14.30 -11.28
CA PRO A 408 14.90 -15.13 -10.09
C PRO A 408 14.96 -16.61 -10.45
N GLY A 409 15.57 -17.40 -9.56
CA GLY A 409 15.62 -18.85 -9.65
C GLY A 409 14.28 -19.51 -9.26
N PRO A 410 14.25 -20.85 -9.15
CA PRO A 410 13.03 -21.56 -8.77
C PRO A 410 12.66 -21.29 -7.30
N ARG A 411 11.38 -21.44 -6.98
CA ARG A 411 10.94 -21.47 -5.58
C ARG A 411 11.54 -22.70 -4.87
N LEU A 412 12.14 -22.49 -3.71
CA LEU A 412 12.87 -23.51 -2.94
C LEU A 412 11.98 -24.25 -1.92
N THR A 413 10.98 -23.55 -1.39
CA THR A 413 10.03 -24.09 -0.41
C THR A 413 8.64 -24.20 -1.02
N LYS A 414 7.85 -25.16 -0.54
CA LYS A 414 6.42 -25.17 -0.87
C LYS A 414 5.74 -23.94 -0.27
N PRO A 415 4.73 -23.38 -0.96
CA PRO A 415 3.82 -22.39 -0.38
C PRO A 415 3.33 -22.84 1.00
N ASP A 416 3.40 -21.95 1.99
CA ASP A 416 2.72 -22.11 3.27
C ASP A 416 1.43 -21.27 3.29
N GLY A 417 0.71 -21.24 4.42
CA GLY A 417 -0.55 -20.50 4.53
C GLY A 417 -0.44 -18.98 4.41
N SER A 418 0.77 -18.42 4.41
CA SER A 418 1.07 -17.00 4.16
C SER A 418 1.47 -16.71 2.72
N SER A 419 1.65 -17.73 1.89
CA SER A 419 2.08 -17.59 0.49
C SER A 419 0.92 -17.22 -0.44
N HIS A 420 1.18 -16.31 -1.39
CA HIS A 420 0.21 -15.95 -2.45
C HIS A 420 -0.17 -17.12 -3.34
N ALA A 421 0.73 -18.07 -3.53
CA ALA A 421 0.49 -19.26 -4.34
C ALA A 421 -0.50 -20.25 -3.69
N ALA A 422 -0.76 -20.12 -2.38
CA ALA A 422 -1.79 -20.87 -1.66
C ALA A 422 -2.91 -19.95 -1.16
N SER A 423 -2.97 -18.71 -1.65
CA SER A 423 -3.79 -17.67 -1.06
C SER A 423 -5.25 -17.79 -1.48
N VAL A 424 -6.10 -17.56 -0.49
CA VAL A 424 -7.56 -17.43 -0.54
C VAL A 424 -8.01 -16.25 -1.42
N ARG A 425 -7.06 -15.48 -1.94
CA ARG A 425 -7.20 -14.34 -2.86
C ARG A 425 -7.47 -14.75 -4.30
N THR A 426 -6.95 -15.89 -4.75
CA THR A 426 -7.05 -16.33 -6.16
C THR A 426 -7.92 -17.57 -6.34
N LEU A 427 -8.34 -18.20 -5.24
CA LEU A 427 -9.18 -19.40 -5.23
C LEU A 427 -10.65 -19.01 -5.43
N SER A 428 -11.04 -18.92 -6.71
CA SER A 428 -12.43 -18.77 -7.14
C SER A 428 -13.25 -20.03 -6.80
N PRO A 429 -14.55 -19.92 -6.47
CA PRO A 429 -15.43 -21.06 -6.17
C PRO A 429 -15.45 -22.17 -7.26
N GLU A 430 -15.11 -21.83 -8.50
CA GLU A 430 -15.10 -22.77 -9.65
C GLU A 430 -13.75 -23.47 -9.88
N ALA A 431 -12.67 -23.08 -9.19
CA ALA A 431 -11.36 -23.73 -9.31
C ALA A 431 -11.30 -25.15 -8.70
N ASN A 432 -12.44 -25.65 -8.20
CA ASN A 432 -12.60 -26.99 -7.62
C ASN A 432 -13.40 -27.96 -8.53
N GLU A 433 -13.68 -27.64 -9.79
CA GLU A 433 -14.15 -28.66 -10.74
C GLU A 433 -12.94 -29.37 -11.40
N PRO A 434 -12.77 -30.70 -11.22
CA PRO A 434 -11.62 -31.46 -11.73
C PRO A 434 -11.59 -31.69 -13.24
#